data_AF-A0A6M3LWP7-F1
#
_entry.id   AF-A0A6M3LWP7-F1
#
_cell.length_a   1.000
_cell.length_b   1.000
_cell.length_c   1.000
_cell.angle_alpha   90.00
_cell.angle_beta   90.00
_cell.angle_gamma   90.00
#
_symmetry.space_group_name_H-M   'P 1'
#
loop_
_entity.id
_entity.type
_entity.pdbx_description
1 polymer ?
#
loop_
_entity_poly.entity_id
_entity_poly.type
_entity_poly.pdbx_seq_one_letter_code
_entity_poly.pdbx_strand_id
1 'polypeptide(L)'
;MKFIKAIITAIGVMIMGMFGGQKNKGTRRFGIPTFAVLMAWLSGRFKWKHLAFLLMIPVLVMGYGQDSFLAQYLPDFLCRIVYGMLLSIPFIFFGIKRWLCAFISLPIAFSIRAGSLGFVSWFGDILVEDIIRYGVLGLNIVLN
;
A
#
# COMPACT_ATOMS: atom_id res chain seq x y z
N MET A 1 6.63 -21.76 8.93
CA MET A 1 7.43 -20.52 8.72
C MET A 1 6.97 -19.62 7.56
N LYS A 2 6.68 -20.15 6.36
CA LYS A 2 6.27 -19.32 5.19
C LYS A 2 5.00 -18.48 5.45
N PHE A 3 3.99 -19.08 6.10
CA PHE A 3 2.73 -18.41 6.45
C PHE A 3 2.89 -17.32 7.52
N ILE A 4 3.72 -17.56 8.54
CA ILE A 4 4.00 -16.57 9.59
C ILE A 4 4.70 -15.34 8.98
N LYS A 5 5.71 -15.55 8.11
CA LYS A 5 6.38 -14.44 7.41
C LYS A 5 5.41 -13.64 6.53
N ALA A 6 4.49 -14.32 5.87
CA ALA A 6 3.42 -13.70 5.07
C ALA A 6 2.50 -12.80 5.92
N ILE A 7 2.04 -13.29 7.07
CA ILE A 7 1.24 -12.49 8.02
C ILE A 7 2.04 -11.27 8.51
N ILE A 8 3.29 -11.46 8.90
CA ILE A 8 4.16 -10.36 9.36
C ILE A 8 4.34 -9.30 8.27
N THR A 9 4.56 -9.70 7.02
CA THR A 9 4.67 -8.75 5.90
C THR A 9 3.37 -7.97 5.71
N ALA A 10 2.22 -8.64 5.68
CA ALA A 10 0.93 -7.99 5.47
C ALA A 10 0.60 -7.00 6.60
N ILE A 11 0.76 -7.44 7.86
CA ILE A 11 0.54 -6.58 9.04
C ILE A 11 1.55 -5.44 9.08
N GLY A 12 2.82 -5.68 8.76
CA GLY A 12 3.86 -4.65 8.75
C GLY A 12 3.59 -3.56 7.70
N VAL A 13 3.21 -3.94 6.48
CA VAL A 13 2.79 -2.99 5.44
C VAL A 13 1.57 -2.18 5.87
N MET A 14 0.58 -2.84 6.49
CA MET A 14 -0.62 -2.19 7.02
C MET A 14 -0.26 -1.12 8.06
N ILE A 15 0.54 -1.48 9.07
CA ILE A 15 0.97 -0.56 10.13
C ILE A 15 1.76 0.62 9.55
N MET A 16 2.70 0.37 8.63
CA MET A 16 3.48 1.45 7.99
C MET A 16 2.60 2.40 7.19
N GLY A 17 1.59 1.86 6.50
CA GLY A 17 0.62 2.65 5.76
C GLY A 17 -0.23 3.54 6.65
N MET A 18 -0.74 3.00 7.75
CA MET A 18 -1.50 3.75 8.75
C MET A 18 -0.64 4.85 9.40
N PHE A 19 0.57 4.52 9.85
CA PHE A 19 1.48 5.48 10.51
C PHE A 19 1.84 6.65 9.58
N GLY A 20 2.01 6.36 8.28
CA GLY A 20 2.30 7.39 7.29
C GLY A 20 1.08 8.15 6.76
N GLY A 21 -0.14 7.72 7.07
CA GLY A 21 -1.34 8.52 6.85
C GLY A 21 -1.50 9.64 7.89
N GLN A 22 -1.16 9.34 9.15
CA GLN A 22 -1.47 10.19 10.31
C GLN A 22 -0.32 11.10 10.75
N LYS A 23 0.91 10.59 10.84
CA LYS A 23 2.03 11.31 11.46
C LYS A 23 3.14 11.69 10.49
N ASN A 24 3.67 10.70 9.76
CA ASN A 24 4.85 10.90 8.93
C ASN A 24 4.65 10.30 7.53
N LYS A 25 4.26 11.14 6.56
CA LYS A 25 4.04 10.74 5.16
C LYS A 25 5.21 9.96 4.58
N GLY A 26 6.45 10.18 5.05
CA GLY A 26 7.66 9.45 4.65
C GLY A 26 7.60 7.96 5.00
N THR A 27 7.02 7.58 6.14
CA THR A 27 6.91 6.18 6.58
C THR A 27 6.09 5.36 5.59
N ARG A 28 4.98 5.91 5.08
CA ARG A 28 4.19 5.23 4.04
C ARG A 28 4.99 5.15 2.74
N ARG A 29 5.53 6.28 2.28
CA ARG A 29 6.18 6.43 0.96
C ARG A 29 7.40 5.54 0.78
N PHE A 30 8.27 5.48 1.79
CA PHE A 30 9.52 4.75 1.72
C PHE A 30 9.50 3.46 2.55
N GLY A 31 8.78 3.45 3.67
CA GLY A 31 8.72 2.29 4.57
C GLY A 31 8.06 1.08 3.90
N ILE A 32 6.88 1.24 3.30
CA ILE A 32 6.17 0.15 2.63
C ILE A 32 7.05 -0.55 1.56
N PRO A 33 7.57 0.16 0.54
CA PRO A 33 8.35 -0.49 -0.50
C PRO A 33 9.67 -1.06 0.02
N THR A 34 10.35 -0.37 0.92
CA THR A 34 11.61 -0.87 1.52
C THR A 34 11.35 -2.13 2.34
N PHE A 35 10.28 -2.16 3.13
CA PHE A 35 9.90 -3.31 3.94
C PHE A 35 9.47 -4.50 3.07
N ALA A 36 8.74 -4.26 1.98
CA ALA A 36 8.37 -5.31 1.03
C ALA A 36 9.61 -5.99 0.42
N VAL A 37 10.60 -5.19 0.00
CA VAL A 37 11.88 -5.70 -0.52
C VAL A 37 12.67 -6.44 0.55
N LEU A 38 12.78 -5.88 1.77
CA LEU A 38 13.47 -6.49 2.89
C LEU A 38 12.87 -7.86 3.26
N MET A 39 11.54 -7.96 3.30
CA MET A 39 10.86 -9.22 3.60
C MET A 39 11.06 -10.27 2.50
N ALA A 40 11.14 -9.86 1.23
CA ALA A 40 11.53 -10.76 0.15
C ALA A 40 12.97 -11.28 0.32
N TRP A 41 13.88 -10.42 0.78
CA TRP A 41 15.26 -10.80 1.09
C TRP A 41 15.37 -11.76 2.28
N LEU A 42 14.78 -11.41 3.43
CA LEU A 42 14.76 -12.25 4.65
C LEU A 42 14.02 -13.57 4.50
N SER A 43 13.17 -13.70 3.46
CA SER A 43 12.49 -14.97 3.14
C SER A 43 13.27 -15.86 2.19
N GLY A 44 14.43 -15.42 1.69
CA GLY A 44 15.23 -16.15 0.70
C GLY A 44 14.56 -16.23 -0.68
N ARG A 45 13.51 -15.44 -0.92
CA ARG A 45 12.75 -15.41 -2.18
C ARG A 45 13.13 -14.25 -3.09
N PHE A 46 14.12 -13.46 -2.68
CA PHE A 46 14.53 -12.29 -3.41
C PHE A 46 14.90 -12.63 -4.85
N LYS A 47 14.40 -11.79 -5.74
CA LYS A 47 14.65 -11.80 -7.19
C LYS A 47 14.68 -10.34 -7.60
N TRP A 48 15.42 -10.00 -8.66
CA TRP A 48 15.50 -8.64 -9.20
C TRP A 48 14.14 -7.98 -9.43
N LYS A 49 13.12 -8.76 -9.82
CA LYS A 49 11.73 -8.26 -9.96
C LYS A 49 11.13 -7.65 -8.69
N HIS A 50 11.63 -7.97 -7.49
CA HIS A 50 11.15 -7.37 -6.24
C HIS A 50 11.54 -5.90 -6.11
N LEU A 51 12.60 -5.46 -6.80
CA LEU A 51 12.93 -4.04 -6.89
C LEU A 51 11.84 -3.22 -7.60
N ALA A 52 10.94 -3.87 -8.35
CA ALA A 52 9.77 -3.19 -8.91
C ALA A 52 8.88 -2.55 -7.83
N PHE A 53 8.89 -3.06 -6.60
CA PHE A 53 8.17 -2.41 -5.50
C PHE A 53 8.69 -1.00 -5.19
N LEU A 54 9.92 -0.65 -5.56
CA LEU A 54 10.43 0.73 -5.45
C LEU A 54 9.64 1.71 -6.33
N LEU A 55 8.97 1.24 -7.39
CA LEU A 55 8.04 2.07 -8.18
C LEU A 55 6.81 2.48 -7.38
N MET A 56 6.52 1.86 -6.22
CA MET A 56 5.49 2.36 -5.31
C MET A 56 5.88 3.71 -4.71
N ILE A 57 7.17 4.03 -4.58
CA ILE A 57 7.62 5.31 -4.00
C ILE A 57 7.02 6.51 -4.76
N PRO A 58 7.25 6.68 -6.08
CA PRO A 58 6.68 7.81 -6.81
C PRO A 58 5.15 7.83 -6.77
N VAL A 59 4.49 6.66 -6.85
CA VAL A 59 3.03 6.58 -6.74
C VAL A 59 2.55 7.04 -5.37
N LEU A 60 3.14 6.54 -4.28
CA LEU A 60 2.80 6.92 -2.90
C LEU A 60 3.11 8.39 -2.58
N VAL A 61 4.07 8.98 -3.31
CA VAL A 61 4.38 10.42 -3.25
C VAL A 61 3.28 11.23 -3.93
N MET A 62 2.81 10.81 -5.12
CA MET A 62 1.70 11.47 -5.83
C MET A 62 0.45 11.55 -4.96
N GLY A 63 0.22 10.54 -4.11
CA GLY A 63 -0.78 10.53 -3.05
C GLY A 63 -2.22 10.76 -3.51
N TYR A 64 -3.16 10.63 -2.57
CA TYR A 64 -4.52 11.16 -2.69
C TYR A 64 -4.81 11.90 -1.37
N GLY A 65 -5.41 13.09 -1.45
CA GLY A 65 -5.59 14.03 -0.33
C GLY A 65 -5.52 15.49 -0.80
N GLN A 66 -5.78 16.44 0.11
CA GLN A 66 -5.94 17.88 -0.22
C GLN A 66 -4.80 18.48 -1.06
N ASP A 67 -3.54 18.08 -0.82
CA ASP A 67 -2.37 18.59 -1.56
C ASP A 67 -1.77 17.57 -2.55
N SER A 68 -2.51 16.52 -2.89
CA SER A 68 -2.01 15.50 -3.82
C SER A 68 -2.03 16.02 -5.25
N PHE A 69 -1.02 15.65 -6.05
CA PHE A 69 -0.95 16.02 -7.46
C PHE A 69 -2.21 15.56 -8.21
N LEU A 70 -2.71 14.35 -7.92
CA LEU A 70 -3.91 13.82 -8.56
C LEU A 70 -5.19 14.59 -8.17
N ALA A 71 -5.31 15.07 -6.93
CA ALA A 71 -6.48 15.83 -6.49
C ALA A 71 -6.58 17.21 -7.13
N GLN A 72 -5.49 17.74 -7.71
CA GLN A 72 -5.54 19.00 -8.48
C GLN A 72 -6.30 18.84 -9.80
N TYR A 73 -6.37 17.62 -10.35
CA TYR A 73 -6.94 17.36 -11.67
C TYR A 73 -8.16 16.43 -11.66
N LEU A 74 -8.39 15.72 -10.55
CA LEU A 74 -9.46 14.71 -10.44
C LEU A 74 -10.31 14.93 -9.19
N PRO A 75 -11.64 14.69 -9.27
CA PRO A 75 -12.48 14.63 -8.07
C PRO A 75 -12.04 13.48 -7.17
N ASP A 76 -12.26 13.62 -5.85
CA ASP A 76 -11.74 12.71 -4.82
C ASP A 76 -12.03 11.21 -5.11
N PHE A 77 -13.23 10.89 -5.59
CA PHE A 77 -13.57 9.52 -5.97
C PHE A 77 -12.70 8.98 -7.10
N LEU A 78 -12.57 9.72 -8.22
CA LEU A 78 -11.73 9.30 -9.34
C LEU A 78 -10.25 9.29 -8.96
N CYS A 79 -9.80 10.26 -8.16
CA CYS A 79 -8.44 10.30 -7.64
C CYS A 79 -8.08 9.00 -6.90
N ARG A 80 -8.97 8.48 -6.05
CA ARG A 80 -8.75 7.22 -5.31
C ARG A 80 -8.68 6.00 -6.22
N ILE A 81 -9.57 5.93 -7.21
CA ILE A 81 -9.59 4.83 -8.17
C ILE A 81 -8.28 4.85 -8.98
N VAL A 82 -7.94 5.98 -9.60
CA VAL A 82 -6.72 6.15 -10.40
C VAL A 82 -5.49 5.84 -9.55
N TYR A 83 -5.44 6.33 -8.32
CA TYR A 83 -4.35 6.04 -7.39
C TYR A 83 -4.21 4.54 -7.11
N GLY A 84 -5.32 3.83 -6.86
CA GLY A 84 -5.33 2.38 -6.69
C GLY A 84 -4.83 1.64 -7.94
N MET A 85 -5.20 2.12 -9.14
CA MET A 85 -4.73 1.54 -10.40
C MET A 85 -3.22 1.75 -10.57
N LEU A 86 -2.71 2.94 -10.28
CA LEU A 86 -1.27 3.25 -10.36
C LEU A 86 -0.46 2.40 -9.37
N LEU A 87 -0.99 2.17 -8.17
CA LEU A 87 -0.34 1.29 -7.18
C LEU A 87 -0.25 -0.17 -7.63
N SER A 88 -1.04 -0.59 -8.63
CA SER A 88 -0.95 -1.94 -9.20
C SER A 88 0.22 -2.13 -10.17
N ILE A 89 0.80 -1.07 -10.74
CA ILE A 89 1.83 -1.16 -11.79
C ILE A 89 3.04 -2.05 -11.40
N PRO A 90 3.61 -1.95 -10.18
CA PRO A 90 4.71 -2.82 -9.74
C PRO A 90 4.40 -4.32 -9.84
N PHE A 91 3.12 -4.71 -9.80
CA PHE A 91 2.68 -6.10 -9.80
C PHE A 91 2.77 -6.76 -11.19
N ILE A 92 2.88 -5.97 -12.27
CA ILE A 92 3.09 -6.49 -13.64
C ILE A 92 4.33 -7.37 -13.71
N PHE A 93 5.39 -7.00 -12.98
CA PHE A 93 6.65 -7.74 -12.93
C PHE A 93 6.54 -9.12 -12.26
N PHE A 94 5.41 -9.43 -11.62
CA PHE A 94 5.11 -10.71 -10.99
C PHE A 94 4.13 -11.57 -11.80
N GLY A 95 3.68 -11.08 -12.96
CA GLY A 95 2.83 -11.78 -13.91
C GLY A 95 1.43 -11.18 -14.04
N ILE A 96 0.81 -11.34 -15.21
CA ILE A 96 -0.46 -10.69 -15.55
C ILE A 96 -1.60 -11.00 -14.57
N LYS A 97 -1.70 -12.25 -14.10
CA LYS A 97 -2.72 -12.66 -13.13
C LYS A 97 -2.59 -11.90 -11.81
N ARG A 98 -1.35 -11.68 -11.35
CA ARG A 98 -1.05 -10.94 -10.11
C ARG A 98 -1.35 -9.46 -10.27
N TRP A 99 -0.95 -8.90 -11.40
CA TRP A 99 -1.32 -7.54 -11.74
C TRP A 99 -2.83 -7.33 -11.77
N LEU A 100 -3.59 -8.20 -12.44
CA LEU A 100 -5.04 -8.09 -12.48
C LEU A 100 -5.68 -8.15 -11.09
N CYS A 101 -5.19 -9.03 -10.20
CA CYS A 101 -5.64 -9.05 -8.81
C CYS A 101 -5.40 -7.70 -8.11
N ALA A 102 -4.20 -7.12 -8.25
CA ALA A 102 -3.88 -5.83 -7.66
C ALA A 102 -4.66 -4.67 -8.30
N PHE A 103 -4.83 -4.70 -9.63
CA PHE A 103 -5.52 -3.70 -10.44
C PHE A 103 -7.01 -3.62 -10.10
N ILE A 104 -7.64 -4.74 -9.70
CA ILE A 104 -9.03 -4.76 -9.25
C ILE A 104 -9.12 -4.44 -7.76
N SER A 105 -8.32 -5.13 -6.93
CA SER A 105 -8.47 -5.05 -5.47
C SER A 105 -8.05 -3.70 -4.88
N LEU A 106 -7.00 -3.06 -5.42
CA LEU A 106 -6.50 -1.79 -4.88
C LEU A 106 -7.50 -0.63 -5.11
N PRO A 107 -8.02 -0.37 -6.33
CA PRO A 107 -9.05 0.66 -6.51
C PRO A 107 -10.28 0.47 -5.61
N ILE A 108 -10.74 -0.77 -5.45
CA ILE A 108 -11.85 -1.09 -4.55
C ILE A 108 -11.49 -0.71 -3.11
N ALA A 109 -10.34 -1.17 -2.61
CA ALA A 109 -9.91 -0.89 -1.25
C ALA A 109 -9.72 0.61 -0.98
N PHE A 110 -9.15 1.36 -1.92
CA PHE A 110 -8.97 2.81 -1.80
C PHE A 110 -10.28 3.62 -1.92
N SER A 111 -11.34 3.02 -2.46
CA SER A 111 -12.67 3.64 -2.55
C SER A 111 -13.48 3.51 -1.25
N ILE A 112 -13.13 2.59 -0.35
CA ILE A 112 -13.85 2.38 0.90
C ILE A 112 -13.65 3.59 1.84
N ARG A 113 -14.76 4.03 2.44
CA ARG A 113 -14.82 4.97 3.56
C ARG A 113 -15.54 4.31 4.72
N ALA A 114 -14.80 4.02 5.78
CA ALA A 114 -15.34 3.32 6.94
C ALA A 114 -15.13 4.07 8.28
N GLY A 115 -14.61 5.31 8.21
CA GLY A 115 -14.43 6.16 9.39
C GLY A 115 -13.25 5.75 10.28
N SER A 116 -13.31 6.16 11.56
CA SER A 116 -12.28 5.90 12.58
C SER A 116 -12.73 4.79 13.55
N LEU A 117 -11.80 3.92 13.92
CA LEU A 117 -11.96 2.93 15.02
C LEU A 117 -11.64 3.52 16.39
N GLY A 118 -11.01 4.70 16.44
CA GLY A 118 -10.62 5.36 17.67
C GLY A 118 -9.28 6.07 17.56
N PHE A 119 -8.93 6.80 18.62
CA PHE A 119 -7.72 7.61 18.68
C PHE A 119 -6.70 7.00 19.64
N VAL A 120 -5.43 6.96 19.22
CA VAL A 120 -4.32 6.54 20.06
C VAL A 120 -3.32 7.70 20.18
N SER A 121 -3.05 8.15 21.40
CA SER A 121 -2.32 9.40 21.69
C SER A 121 -0.97 9.55 20.97
N TRP A 122 -0.24 8.47 20.77
CA TRP A 122 1.06 8.49 20.10
C TRP A 122 1.00 8.18 18.60
N PHE A 123 -0.15 7.75 18.08
CA PHE A 123 -0.33 7.25 16.71
C PHE A 123 -1.25 8.14 15.86
N GLY A 124 -2.23 8.81 16.48
CA GLY A 124 -3.31 9.52 15.79
C GLY A 124 -4.58 8.68 15.68
N ASP A 125 -5.47 9.07 14.77
CA ASP A 125 -6.70 8.32 14.50
C ASP A 125 -6.41 7.03 13.74
N ILE A 126 -6.97 5.92 14.24
CA ILE A 126 -6.93 4.62 13.58
C ILE A 126 -8.09 4.57 12.59
N LEU A 127 -7.79 4.92 11.34
CA LEU A 127 -8.79 4.88 10.27
C LEU A 127 -9.00 3.44 9.77
N VAL A 128 -10.26 2.99 9.75
CA VAL A 128 -10.65 1.67 9.24
C VAL A 128 -10.30 1.56 7.76
N GLU A 129 -10.49 2.65 7.04
CA GLU A 129 -10.16 2.73 5.63
C GLU A 129 -8.65 2.54 5.36
N ASP A 130 -7.76 3.02 6.24
CA ASP A 130 -6.32 2.79 6.09
C ASP A 130 -5.94 1.33 6.38
N ILE A 131 -6.56 0.72 7.39
CA ILE A 131 -6.43 -0.73 7.66
C ILE A 131 -6.78 -1.53 6.41
N ILE A 132 -7.92 -1.24 5.77
CA ILE A 132 -8.36 -1.96 4.58
C ILE A 132 -7.42 -1.70 3.40
N ARG A 133 -7.10 -0.43 3.11
CA ARG A 133 -6.23 -0.03 1.98
C ARG A 133 -4.86 -0.70 2.03
N TYR A 134 -4.17 -0.54 3.15
CA TYR A 134 -2.80 -1.04 3.28
C TYR A 134 -2.76 -2.52 3.66
N GLY A 135 -3.82 -3.05 4.28
CA GLY A 135 -4.01 -4.49 4.43
C GLY A 135 -4.14 -5.20 3.09
N VAL A 136 -4.97 -4.69 2.17
CA VAL A 136 -5.10 -5.22 0.80
C VAL A 136 -3.79 -5.08 0.04
N LEU A 137 -3.08 -3.96 0.18
CA LEU A 137 -1.74 -3.80 -0.41
C LEU A 137 -0.75 -4.84 0.13
N GLY A 138 -0.71 -5.04 1.45
CA GLY A 138 0.13 -6.03 2.10
C GLY A 138 -0.18 -7.46 1.65
N LEU A 139 -1.46 -7.81 1.51
CA LEU A 139 -1.89 -9.10 0.98
C LEU A 139 -1.43 -9.30 -0.46
N ASN A 140 -1.61 -8.29 -1.33
CA ASN A 140 -1.13 -8.37 -2.70
C ASN A 140 0.39 -8.57 -2.76
N ILE A 141 1.17 -7.88 -1.92
CA ILE A 141 2.63 -8.05 -1.86
C ILE A 141 3.01 -9.48 -1.47
N VAL A 142 2.30 -10.07 -0.52
CA VAL A 142 2.55 -11.42 0.01
C VAL A 142 2.18 -12.53 -0.96
N LEU A 143 1.15 -12.32 -1.77
CA LEU A 143 0.65 -13.31 -2.73
C LEU A 143 1.53 -13.43 -3.99
N ASN A 144 2.53 -12.55 -4.17
CA ASN A 144 3.47 -12.53 -5.30
C ASN A 144 4.68 -13.45 -5.14
#